data_AF-A0A848G4B8-F1
#
_entry.id   AF-A0A848G4B8-F1
#
_cell.length_a   1.000
_cell.length_b   1.000
_cell.length_c   1.000
_cell.angle_alpha   90.00
_cell.angle_beta   90.00
_cell.angle_gamma   90.00
#
_symmetry.space_group_name_H-M   'P 1'
#
loop_
_entity.id
_entity.type
_entity.pdbx_description
1 polymer ?
#
loop_
_entity_poly.entity_id
_entity_poly.type
_entity_poly.pdbx_seq_one_letter_code
_entity_poly.pdbx_strand_id
1 'polypeptide(L)' 'MPIYDFHCLSCDRVFERIVRADALPACPHCGAAQVEKLVSMPAAPGKSAAIIASGRKQAAREGHFSNYSKADKARVK' A
#
# COMPACT_ATOMS: atom_id res chain seq x y z
N MET A 1 9.22 -9.21 -13.01
CA MET A 1 10.47 -8.99 -12.26
C MET A 1 10.08 -8.64 -10.84
N PRO A 2 10.56 -9.36 -9.83
CA PRO A 2 10.24 -9.07 -8.43
C PRO A 2 10.80 -7.70 -8.01
N ILE A 3 10.07 -7.05 -7.10
CA ILE A 3 10.59 -5.91 -6.33
C ILE A 3 11.14 -6.45 -5.01
N TYR A 4 12.29 -5.94 -4.61
CA TYR A 4 12.91 -6.27 -3.31
C TYR A 4 13.40 -5.00 -2.64
N ASP A 5 13.53 -5.09 -1.32
CA ASP A 5 14.08 -4.04 -0.48
C ASP A 5 15.56 -4.37 -0.23
N PHE A 6 16.40 -3.34 -0.24
CA PHE A 6 17.84 -3.46 -0.05
C PHE A 6 18.33 -2.45 0.98
N HIS A 7 19.29 -2.85 1.81
CA HIS A 7 20.02 -1.98 2.72
C HIS A 7 21.44 -1.78 2.20
N CYS A 8 21.87 -0.53 2.04
CA CYS A 8 23.24 -0.22 1.65
C CYS A 8 24.15 -0.11 2.87
N LEU A 9 25.18 -0.94 2.93
CA LEU A 9 26.14 -0.95 4.03
C LEU A 9 27.12 0.24 4.02
N SER A 10 27.18 1.00 2.92
CA SER A 10 28.05 2.19 2.85
C SER A 10 27.39 3.47 3.35
N CYS A 11 26.11 3.68 3.03
CA CYS A 11 25.41 4.93 3.34
C CYS A 11 24.22 4.74 4.28
N ASP A 12 23.99 3.51 4.73
CA ASP A 12 22.98 3.12 5.71
C ASP A 12 21.53 3.42 5.29
N ARG A 13 21.27 3.47 3.98
CA ARG A 13 19.95 3.74 3.42
C ARG A 13 19.28 2.47 2.93
N VAL A 14 17.97 2.39 3.17
CA VAL A 14 17.10 1.39 2.58
C VAL A 14 16.51 1.93 1.28
N PHE A 15 16.45 1.09 0.25
CA PHE A 15 15.85 1.43 -1.04
C PHE A 15 15.19 0.21 -1.68
N GLU A 16 14.23 0.45 -2.58
CA GLU A 16 13.55 -0.61 -3.32
C GLU A 16 14.03 -0.67 -4.76
N ARG A 17 14.15 -1.88 -5.32
CA ARG A 17 14.49 -2.06 -6.72
C ARG A 17 13.85 -3.29 -7.36
N ILE A 18 13.40 -3.12 -8.60
CA ILE A 18 12.98 -4.21 -9.46
C ILE A 18 14.24 -4.83 -10.08
N VAL A 19 14.54 -6.09 -9.76
CA VAL A 19 15.73 -6.79 -10.23
C VAL A 19 15.39 -8.18 -10.77
N ARG A 20 16.33 -8.80 -11.49
CA ARG A 20 16.28 -10.25 -11.74
C ARG A 20 16.59 -10.98 -10.41
N ALA A 21 16.12 -12.22 -10.28
CA ALA A 21 16.15 -12.96 -9.02
C ALA A 21 17.51 -12.95 -8.29
N ASP A 22 18.61 -13.00 -9.05
CA ASP A 22 19.98 -13.14 -8.53
C ASP A 22 20.88 -11.91 -8.76
N ALA A 23 20.31 -10.78 -9.17
CA ALA A 23 21.08 -9.56 -9.42
C ALA A 23 21.11 -8.65 -8.20
N LEU A 24 22.31 -8.29 -7.72
CA LEU A 24 22.51 -7.26 -6.71
C LEU A 24 22.67 -5.89 -7.39
N PRO A 25 21.76 -4.93 -7.14
CA PRO A 25 21.88 -3.59 -7.72
C PRO A 25 22.90 -2.76 -6.95
N ALA A 26 23.55 -1.80 -7.63
CA ALA A 26 24.27 -0.74 -6.93
C ALA A 26 23.30 0.18 -6.19
N CYS A 27 23.73 0.74 -5.06
CA CYS A 27 22.94 1.69 -4.31
C CYS A 27 22.67 2.96 -5.15
N PRO A 28 21.40 3.39 -5.32
CA PRO A 28 21.08 4.56 -6.12
C PRO A 28 21.50 5.89 -5.47
N HIS A 29 21.88 5.87 -4.18
CA HIS A 29 22.26 7.07 -3.43
C HIS A 29 23.76 7.34 -3.41
N CYS A 30 24.59 6.30 -3.36
CA CYS A 30 26.05 6.44 -3.24
C CYS A 30 26.84 5.64 -4.28
N GLY A 31 26.18 4.81 -5.10
CA GLY A 31 26.83 3.98 -6.12
C GLY A 31 27.54 2.73 -5.59
N ALA A 32 27.58 2.50 -4.28
CA ALA A 32 28.24 1.34 -3.70
C ALA A 32 27.54 0.02 -4.07
N ALA A 33 28.33 -1.04 -4.29
CA ALA A 33 27.83 -2.37 -4.61
C ALA A 33 27.52 -3.23 -3.38
N GLN A 34 27.96 -2.80 -2.20
CA GLN A 34 27.71 -3.48 -0.92
C GLN A 34 26.28 -3.21 -0.44
N VAL A 35 25.37 -4.10 -0.83
CA VAL A 35 23.95 -4.06 -0.45
C VAL A 35 23.51 -5.43 0.05
N GLU A 36 22.66 -5.43 1.06
CA GLU A 36 22.01 -6.64 1.59
C GLU A 36 20.54 -6.65 1.19
N LYS A 37 20.05 -7.81 0.76
CA LYS A 37 18.64 -7.99 0.44
C LYS A 37 17.84 -8.15 1.73
N LEU A 38 16.81 -7.34 1.90
CA LEU A 38 15.91 -7.41 3.04
C LEU A 38 14.66 -8.23 2.71
N VAL A 39 14.01 -8.74 3.75
CA VAL A 39 12.65 -9.26 3.66
C VAL A 39 11.71 -8.07 3.59
N SER A 40 10.93 -7.96 2.50
CA SER A 40 9.98 -6.86 2.35
C SER A 40 8.91 -6.90 3.43
N MET A 41 8.59 -5.72 3.98
CA MET A 41 7.56 -5.60 4.99
C MET A 41 6.19 -5.91 4.39
N PRO A 42 5.34 -6.74 5.03
CA PRO A 42 3.99 -6.96 4.57
C PRO A 42 3.17 -5.65 4.64
N ALA A 43 2.23 -5.49 3.71
CA ALA A 43 1.31 -4.37 3.73
C ALA A 43 0.50 -4.34 5.03
N ALA A 44 0.34 -3.16 5.62
CA ALA A 44 -0.52 -2.98 6.78
C ALA A 44 -1.99 -3.37 6.46
N PRO A 45 -2.79 -3.74 7.47
CA PRO A 45 -4.20 -4.06 7.26
C PRO A 45 -4.95 -2.95 6.51
N GLY A 46 -5.70 -3.35 5.48
CA GLY A 46 -6.45 -2.42 4.66
C GLY A 46 -7.52 -1.67 5.46
N LYS A 47 -7.66 -0.36 5.20
CA LYS A 47 -8.67 0.50 5.84
C LYS A 47 -9.95 0.66 4.99
N SER A 48 -10.08 -0.12 3.92
CA SER A 48 -11.16 0.01 2.93
C SER A 48 -12.55 -0.07 3.55
N ALA A 49 -12.78 -1.04 4.45
CA ALA A 49 -14.06 -1.18 5.13
C ALA A 49 -14.48 0.08 5.91
N ALA A 50 -13.53 0.68 6.64
CA ALA A 50 -13.77 1.91 7.40
C ALA A 50 -14.02 3.11 6.47
N ILE A 51 -13.26 3.23 5.39
CA ILE A 51 -13.42 4.30 4.38
C ILE A 51 -14.81 4.19 3.72
N ILE A 52 -15.20 2.99 3.29
CA ILE A 52 -16.51 2.72 2.69
C ILE A 52 -17.63 3.05 3.68
N ALA A 53 -17.51 2.61 4.94
CA ALA A 53 -18.49 2.91 5.97
C ALA A 53 -18.63 4.43 6.21
N SER A 54 -17.51 5.16 6.24
CA SER A 54 -17.51 6.62 6.36
C SER A 54 -18.21 7.29 5.17
N GLY A 55 -17.90 6.86 3.94
CA GLY A 55 -18.53 7.37 2.73
C GLY A 55 -20.05 7.12 2.71
N ARG A 56 -20.50 5.92 3.11
CA ARG A 56 -21.92 5.60 3.22
C ARG A 56 -22.64 6.48 4.26
N LYS A 57 -22.01 6.72 5.41
CA LYS A 57 -22.58 7.64 6.43
C LYS A 57 -22.75 9.05 5.89
N GLN A 58 -21.77 9.57 5.15
CA GLN A 58 -21.85 10.89 4.54
C GLN A 58 -22.96 10.96 3.49
N ALA A 59 -23.01 9.99 2.58
CA ALA A 59 -24.05 9.90 1.55
C ALA A 59 -25.47 9.82 2.14
N ALA A 60 -25.64 9.15 3.28
CA ALA A 60 -26.91 9.12 4.00
C ALA A 60 -27.27 10.50 4.57
N ARG A 61 -26.30 11.22 5.16
CA ARG A 61 -26.49 12.58 5.68
C ARG A 61 -26.87 13.58 4.59
N GLU A 62 -26.28 13.45 3.41
CA GLU A 62 -26.53 14.31 2.25
C GLU A 62 -27.80 13.92 1.46
N GLY A 63 -28.47 12.83 1.85
CA GLY A 63 -29.70 12.39 1.19
C GLY A 63 -29.48 11.74 -0.17
N HIS A 64 -28.27 11.28 -0.49
CA HIS A 64 -27.97 10.60 -1.76
C HIS A 64 -28.76 9.28 -1.93
N PHE A 65 -29.30 8.72 -0.85
CA PHE A 65 -30.18 7.55 -0.88
C PHE A 65 -31.67 7.91 -0.88
N SER A 66 -32.06 9.17 -1.14
CA SER A 66 -33.46 9.61 -1.13
C SER A 66 -34.35 8.76 -2.03
N ASN A 67 -33.86 8.38 -3.21
CA ASN A 67 -34.53 7.55 -4.21
C ASN A 67 -34.62 6.05 -3.86
N TYR A 68 -33.93 5.60 -2.81
CA TYR A 68 -33.90 4.17 -2.48
C TYR A 68 -35.21 3.74 -1.82
N SER A 69 -35.67 2.52 -2.14
CA SER A 69 -36.81 1.91 -1.46
C SER A 69 -36.49 1.69 0.03
N LYS A 70 -37.53 1.45 0.85
CA LYS A 70 -37.33 1.11 2.27
C LYS A 70 -36.47 -0.15 2.44
N ALA A 71 -36.64 -1.14 1.56
CA ALA A 71 -35.87 -2.38 1.56
C ALA A 71 -34.39 -2.15 1.21
N ASP A 72 -34.10 -1.27 0.26
CA ASP A 72 -32.73 -0.96 -0.15
C ASP A 72 -31.99 -0.16 0.91
N LYS A 73 -32.67 0.81 1.55
CA LYS A 73 -32.10 1.59 2.67
C LYS A 73 -31.68 0.70 3.85
N ALA A 74 -32.40 -0.39 4.11
CA ALA A 74 -32.06 -1.34 5.17
C ALA A 74 -30.74 -2.10 4.91
N ARG A 75 -30.31 -2.22 3.65
CA ARG A 75 -29.08 -2.94 3.23
C ARG A 75 -27.83 -2.05 3.17
N VAL A 76 -28.00 -0.73 3.22
CA VAL A 76 -26.90 0.26 3.14
C VAL A 76 -26.22 0.49 4.49
N LYS A 77 -26.87 0.07 5.58
CA LYS A 77 -26.46 0.29 6.98
C LYS A 77 -25.16 -0.43 7.34
#